data_AF-A0AAW6XVV9-F1
#
_entry.id   AF-A0AAW6XVV9-F1
#
_cell.length_a   1.000
_cell.length_b   1.000
_cell.length_c   1.000
_cell.angle_alpha   90.00
_cell.angle_beta   90.00
_cell.angle_gamma   90.00
#
_symmetry.space_group_name_H-M   'P 1'
#
loop_
_entity.id
_entity.type
_entity.pdbx_description
1 polymer ?
#
loop_
_entity_poly.entity_id
_entity_poly.type
_entity_poly.pdbx_seq_one_letter_code
_entity_poly.pdbx_strand_id
1 'polypeptide(L)' 'SYTVGELRLPRAALAVVAGACFGAAGTTFQTLLRNQLASPDVIGISAGASAAGVVAILFFDLSAMAVSAWALLGGLA' A
#
# COMPACT_ATOMS: atom_id res chain seq x y z
N SER A 1 -10.85 -28.41 1.63
CA SER A 1 -9.51 -27.93 1.23
C SER A 1 -9.52 -26.68 0.34
N TYR A 2 -10.56 -26.47 -0.49
CA TYR A 2 -10.67 -25.34 -1.43
C TYR A 2 -10.48 -23.93 -0.82
N THR A 3 -11.07 -23.67 0.36
CA THR A 3 -10.97 -22.36 1.03
C THR A 3 -9.53 -21.97 1.42
N VAL A 4 -8.68 -22.96 1.70
CA VAL A 4 -7.29 -22.70 2.07
C VAL A 4 -6.51 -22.24 0.83
N GLY A 5 -6.61 -22.97 -0.28
CA GLY A 5 -5.87 -22.67 -1.52
C GLY A 5 -6.33 -21.38 -2.22
N GLU A 6 -7.64 -21.12 -2.31
CA GLU A 6 -8.14 -20.02 -3.13
C GLU A 6 -8.30 -18.68 -2.41
N LEU A 7 -8.53 -18.69 -1.09
CA LEU A 7 -8.89 -17.47 -0.38
C LEU A 7 -7.92 -17.11 0.75
N ARG A 8 -7.33 -18.10 1.42
CA ARG A 8 -6.47 -17.89 2.58
C ARG A 8 -5.00 -17.81 2.17
N LEU A 9 -4.55 -18.72 1.32
CA LEU A 9 -3.18 -18.79 0.83
C LEU A 9 -2.76 -17.52 0.05
N PRO A 10 -3.54 -17.01 -0.93
CA PRO A 10 -3.16 -15.76 -1.61
C PRO A 10 -3.15 -14.56 -0.67
N ARG A 11 -4.11 -14.45 0.27
CA ARG A 11 -4.10 -13.36 1.26
C ARG A 11 -2.91 -13.44 2.21
N ALA A 12 -2.56 -14.64 2.66
CA ALA A 12 -1.39 -14.85 3.53
C ALA A 12 -0.09 -14.50 2.80
N ALA A 13 0.05 -14.90 1.53
CA ALA A 13 1.20 -14.55 0.71
C ALA A 13 1.32 -13.02 0.54
N LEU A 14 0.22 -12.34 0.20
CA LEU A 14 0.18 -10.89 0.11
C LEU A 14 0.54 -10.21 1.43
N ALA A 15 0.04 -10.72 2.56
CA ALA A 15 0.36 -10.18 3.89
C ALA A 15 1.85 -10.29 4.23
N VAL A 16 2.49 -11.41 3.89
CA VAL A 16 3.94 -11.60 4.10
C VAL A 16 4.74 -10.64 3.24
N VAL A 17 4.40 -10.52 1.94
CA VAL A 17 5.10 -9.61 1.02
C VAL A 17 4.92 -8.15 1.43
N ALA A 18 3.68 -7.72 1.71
CA ALA A 18 3.40 -6.37 2.16
C ALA A 18 4.12 -6.05 3.48
N GLY A 19 4.10 -6.97 4.45
CA GLY A 19 4.82 -6.82 5.71
C GLY A 19 6.33 -6.67 5.53
N ALA A 20 6.94 -7.45 4.64
CA ALA A 20 8.37 -7.33 4.32
C ALA A 20 8.69 -5.96 3.68
N CYS A 21 7.87 -5.49 2.74
CA CYS A 21 8.01 -4.17 2.13
C CYS A 21 7.89 -3.04 3.16
N PHE A 22 6.88 -3.10 4.05
CA PHE A 22 6.71 -2.09 5.10
C PHE A 22 7.85 -2.12 6.12
N GLY A 23 8.36 -3.30 6.48
CA GLY A 23 9.53 -3.44 7.33
C GLY A 23 10.77 -2.77 6.73
N ALA A 24 11.06 -3.04 5.46
CA ALA A 24 12.18 -2.44 4.74
C ALA A 24 12.04 -0.92 4.58
N ALA A 25 10.83 -0.42 4.25
CA ALA A 25 10.57 1.00 4.19
C ALA A 25 10.76 1.66 5.56
N GLY A 26 10.21 1.07 6.62
CA GLY A 26 10.33 1.57 7.99
C GLY A 26 11.78 1.68 8.46
N THR A 27 12.60 0.65 8.27
CA THR A 27 14.03 0.71 8.65
C THR A 27 14.79 1.76 7.86
N THR A 28 14.48 1.91 6.56
CA THR A 28 15.07 2.95 5.71
C THR A 28 14.73 4.35 6.21
N PHE A 29 13.45 4.63 6.50
CA PHE A 29 13.01 5.93 7.01
C PHE A 29 13.57 6.24 8.39
N GLN A 30 13.54 5.27 9.31
CA GLN A 30 14.11 5.43 10.65
C GLN A 30 15.61 5.73 10.59
N THR A 31 16.34 5.11 9.65
CA THR A 31 17.79 5.35 9.44
C THR A 31 18.06 6.72 8.84
N LEU A 32 17.31 7.11 7.80
CA LEU A 32 17.47 8.41 7.12
C LEU A 32 17.17 9.59 8.05
N LEU A 33 16.08 9.49 8.81
CA LEU A 33 15.64 10.54 9.74
C LEU A 33 16.31 10.45 11.10
N ARG A 34 17.10 9.39 11.34
CA ARG A 34 17.72 9.06 12.64
C ARG A 34 16.71 9.12 13.78
N ASN A 35 15.48 8.70 13.51
CA ASN A 35 14.35 8.78 14.42
C ASN A 35 13.53 7.48 14.36
N GLN A 36 13.58 6.70 15.45
CA GLN A 36 12.89 5.41 15.54
C GLN A 36 11.36 5.53 15.56
N LEU A 37 10.81 6.73 15.76
CA LEU A 37 9.37 7.00 15.67
C LEU A 37 8.92 7.42 14.26
N ALA A 38 9.85 7.61 13.32
CA ALA A 38 9.50 7.97 11.96
C ALA A 38 8.96 6.76 11.19
N SER A 39 7.78 6.90 10.58
CA SER A 39 7.17 5.89 9.72
C SER A 39 6.79 6.48 8.36
N PRO A 40 6.84 5.68 7.28
CA PRO A 40 6.48 6.12 5.93
C PRO A 40 5.07 6.71 5.81
N ASP A 41 4.14 6.29 6.67
CA ASP A 41 2.76 6.79 6.67
C ASP A 41 2.69 8.30 6.99
N VAL A 42 3.61 8.79 7.83
CA VAL A 42 3.69 10.22 8.23
C VAL A 42 4.11 11.14 7.07
N ILE A 43 4.70 10.58 6.01
CA ILE A 43 5.28 11.34 4.88
C ILE A 43 4.23 11.63 3.79
N GLY A 44 3.01 11.09 3.93
CA GLY A 44 1.88 11.40 3.03
C GLY A 44 1.69 10.42 1.88
N ILE A 45 2.53 9.39 1.75
CA ILE A 45 2.41 8.33 0.72
C ILE A 45 1.04 7.65 0.78
N SER A 46 0.58 7.32 1.98
CA SER A 46 -0.72 6.69 2.24
C SER A 46 -1.90 7.62 1.93
N ALA A 47 -1.75 8.90 2.29
CA ALA A 47 -2.75 9.93 2.00
C ALA A 47 -2.87 10.21 0.50
N GLY A 48 -1.76 10.31 -0.23
CA GLY A 48 -1.72 10.49 -1.69
C GLY A 48 -2.32 9.31 -2.44
N ALA A 49 -1.96 8.08 -2.05
CA ALA A 49 -2.54 6.87 -2.63
C ALA A 49 -4.05 6.78 -2.40
N SER A 50 -4.51 7.11 -1.19
CA SER A 50 -5.94 7.12 -0.84
C SER A 50 -6.70 8.20 -1.60
N ALA A 51 -6.15 9.42 -1.70
CA ALA A 51 -6.77 10.52 -2.43
C ALA A 51 -6.91 10.19 -3.91
N ALA A 52 -5.86 9.68 -4.56
CA ALA A 52 -5.92 9.28 -5.96
C ALA A 52 -6.89 8.12 -6.20
N GLY A 53 -6.94 7.14 -5.28
CA GLY A 53 -7.92 6.05 -5.35
C GLY A 53 -9.37 6.55 -5.23
N VAL A 54 -9.65 7.45 -4.28
CA VAL A 54 -10.98 8.06 -4.13
C VAL A 54 -11.35 8.87 -5.37
N VAL A 55 -10.42 9.63 -5.95
CA VAL A 55 -10.67 10.38 -7.19
C VAL A 55 -10.98 9.42 -8.35
N ALA A 56 -10.21 8.34 -8.49
CA ALA A 56 -10.43 7.30 -9.51
C ALA A 56 -11.82 6.64 -9.39
N ILE A 57 -12.29 6.39 -8.17
CA ILE A 57 -13.61 5.80 -7.92
C ILE A 57 -14.71 6.82 -8.18
N LEU A 58 -14.64 8.00 -7.58
CA LEU A 58 -15.77 8.95 -7.57
C LEU A 58 -15.95 9.72 -8.88
N PHE A 59 -14.86 10.03 -9.59
CA PHE A 59 -14.92 10.87 -10.80
C PHE A 59 -14.83 10.06 -12.10
N PHE A 60 -14.18 8.89 -12.06
CA PHE A 60 -13.90 8.11 -13.27
C PHE A 60 -14.55 6.71 -13.27
N ASP A 61 -15.19 6.29 -12.17
CA ASP A 61 -15.83 4.97 -12.01
C ASP A 61 -14.95 3.81 -12.48
N LEU A 62 -13.66 3.89 -12.14
CA LEU A 62 -12.66 2.97 -12.65
C LEU A 62 -12.81 1.56 -12.05
N SER A 63 -12.43 0.55 -12.84
CA SER A 63 -12.40 -0.84 -12.37
C SER A 63 -11.38 -1.03 -11.23
N ALA A 64 -11.58 -2.06 -10.39
CA ALA A 64 -10.74 -2.29 -9.21
C ALA A 64 -9.22 -2.35 -9.50
N MET A 65 -8.85 -2.90 -10.66
CA MET A 65 -7.45 -2.93 -11.10
C MET A 65 -6.93 -1.53 -11.45
N ALA A 66 -7.73 -0.75 -12.19
CA ALA A 66 -7.38 0.61 -12.56
C ALA A 66 -7.31 1.53 -11.34
N VAL A 67 -8.20 1.40 -10.36
CA VAL A 67 -8.14 2.13 -9.08
C VAL A 67 -6.85 1.81 -8.33
N SER A 68 -6.43 0.54 -8.32
CA SER A 68 -5.17 0.13 -7.69
C SER A 68 -3.95 0.78 -8.37
N ALA A 69 -3.95 0.87 -9.71
CA ALA A 69 -2.91 1.56 -10.45
C ALA A 69 -2.89 3.07 -10.16
N TRP A 70 -4.06 3.72 -10.09
CA TRP A 70 -4.18 5.13 -9.74
C TRP A 70 -3.72 5.41 -8.30
N ALA A 71 -4.05 4.54 -7.35
CA ALA A 71 -3.57 4.66 -5.97
C ALA A 71 -2.04 4.52 -5.89
N LEU A 72 -1.43 3.62 -6.66
CA LEU A 72 0.03 3.51 -6.74
C LEU A 72 0.66 4.80 -7.30
N LEU A 73 0.10 5.36 -8.37
CA LEU A 73 0.58 6.63 -8.93
C LEU A 73 0.45 7.79 -7.93
N GLY A 74 -0.67 7.86 -7.21
CA GLY A 74 -0.91 8.89 -6.20
C GLY A 74 -0.02 8.78 -4.96
N GLY A 75 0.45 7.58 -4.61
CA GLY A 75 1.42 7.40 -3.53
C GLY A 75 2.87 7.66 -3.93
N LEU A 76 3.18 7.62 -5.23
CA LEU A 76 4.51 7.90 -5.78
C LEU A 76 4.75 9.38 -6.10
N ALA A 77 3.67 10.14 -6.34
CA ALA A 77 3.68 11.57 -6.63
C ALA A 77 3.78 12.41 -5.34
#